data_AF-A0A7J8JKD7-F1
#
_entry.id   AF-A0A7J8JKD7-F1
#
_cell.length_a   1.000
_cell.length_b   1.000
_cell.length_c   1.000
_cell.angle_alpha   90.00
_cell.angle_beta   90.00
_cell.angle_gamma   90.00
#
_symmetry.space_group_name_H-M   'P 1'
#
loop_
_entity.id
_entity.type
_entity.pdbx_description
1 polymer ?
#
loop_
_entity_poly.entity_id
_entity_poly.type
_entity_poly.pdbx_seq_one_letter_code
_entity_poly.pdbx_strand_id
1 'polypeptide(L)'
;MFTGRLRSEIPPALISLGEGLITAGAQLVELDLSDNAFGPDGVRGFEALLKSSACFTLHELKLNNCGMGIGGGKILAAALTECHRKSSAQGKPLALKVFVAGRNRLENDGVTALAEAFGIIGTLEEVHMPQNGINHPGVTALAQAFAINPLLRIINLNDNTFTEKGAVAMAQTLKTLRQVEVINFGDCLVRSKGAVAIADAVRGGLPKLKELNLSFCEIKRDAALAVAEAVADKAELEKLDLNGNILGEEGCEQLQEVLDGFSMATVLASLSDDEGDEEEEEDEDDDEGEEEEEEDDEEDEEDEEEEEEEPQPRGEGSPTPPRSILDSDSGTDTSDPEKVVSAFLKVSSVFKDEATVRTAVQDAVDALMKKAFGSSSFNANAFLTSLLIHMGLLKSEDKIKAIANLYGPLMALNHMVQQDYFPKALAPLLLAFVTKPNGALESCSFARHSLLQTLHKV
;
A
#
# COMPACT_ATOMS: atom_id res chain seq x y z
N MET A 1 -4.28 5.07 3.49
CA MET A 1 -4.34 6.05 4.60
C MET A 1 -4.32 7.51 4.13
N PHE A 2 -3.55 7.85 3.08
CA PHE A 2 -3.36 9.26 2.65
C PHE A 2 -3.94 9.61 1.27
N THR A 3 -4.74 8.74 0.65
CA THR A 3 -5.40 9.04 -0.61
C THR A 3 -6.31 10.27 -0.47
N GLY A 4 -6.04 11.31 -1.28
CA GLY A 4 -6.76 12.60 -1.25
C GLY A 4 -6.34 13.55 -0.13
N ARG A 5 -5.23 13.29 0.57
CA ARG A 5 -4.66 14.25 1.55
C ARG A 5 -3.61 15.14 0.90
N LEU A 6 -3.43 16.34 1.44
CA LEU A 6 -2.39 17.26 0.99
C LEU A 6 -1.01 16.72 1.39
N ARG A 7 0.01 16.93 0.55
CA ARG A 7 1.41 16.54 0.82
C ARG A 7 1.92 17.07 2.18
N SER A 8 1.45 18.24 2.61
CA SER A 8 1.80 18.87 3.88
C SER A 8 1.20 18.18 5.11
N GLU A 9 0.12 17.41 4.97
CA GLU A 9 -0.56 16.72 6.08
C GLU A 9 0.04 15.35 6.37
N ILE A 10 0.73 14.77 5.41
CA ILE A 10 1.21 13.39 5.47
C ILE A 10 2.31 13.22 6.53
N PRO A 11 3.41 14.02 6.54
CA PRO A 11 4.45 13.87 7.55
C PRO A 11 3.92 14.05 8.99
N PRO A 12 3.12 15.08 9.33
CA PRO A 12 2.56 15.22 10.68
C PRO A 12 1.71 14.02 11.13
N ALA A 13 0.94 13.43 10.21
CA ALA A 13 0.13 12.25 10.52
C ALA A 13 1.00 11.02 10.81
N LEU A 14 2.04 10.79 10.01
CA LEU A 14 3.01 9.71 10.22
C LEU A 14 3.84 9.91 11.50
N ILE A 15 4.19 11.16 11.83
CA ILE A 15 4.86 11.51 13.08
C ILE A 15 3.96 11.15 14.27
N SER A 16 2.70 11.58 14.23
CA SER A 16 1.74 11.31 15.31
C SER A 16 1.52 9.81 15.51
N LEU A 17 1.44 9.04 14.42
CA LEU A 17 1.38 7.57 14.46
C LEU A 17 2.65 7.00 15.12
N GLY A 18 3.82 7.44 14.68
CA GLY A 18 5.11 6.99 15.20
C GLY A 18 5.28 7.29 16.68
N GLU A 19 4.96 8.51 17.12
CA GLU A 19 5.00 8.91 18.52
C GLU A 19 4.06 8.09 19.40
N GLY A 20 2.86 7.78 18.89
CA GLY A 20 1.93 6.89 19.57
C GLY A 20 2.52 5.50 19.82
N LEU A 21 3.13 4.89 18.79
CA LEU A 21 3.77 3.58 18.88
C LEU A 21 4.98 3.58 19.82
N ILE A 22 5.81 4.63 19.75
CA ILE A 22 6.95 4.83 20.65
C ILE A 22 6.48 4.93 22.11
N THR A 23 5.48 5.77 22.36
CA THR A 23 4.95 6.02 23.72
C THR A 23 4.30 4.77 24.31
N ALA A 24 3.63 3.97 23.48
CA ALA A 24 3.07 2.69 23.87
C ALA A 24 4.13 1.62 24.21
N GLY A 25 5.41 1.86 23.89
CA GLY A 25 6.46 0.87 24.05
C GLY A 25 6.26 -0.35 23.14
N ALA A 26 5.68 -0.14 21.96
CA ALA A 26 5.42 -1.22 21.01
C ALA A 26 6.73 -1.95 20.66
N GLN A 27 6.62 -3.22 20.26
CA GLN A 27 7.74 -4.04 19.76
C GLN A 27 7.29 -4.60 18.42
N LEU A 28 7.47 -3.80 17.37
CA LEU A 28 6.97 -4.12 16.03
C LEU A 28 7.76 -5.30 15.47
N VAL A 29 7.04 -6.25 14.90
CA VAL A 29 7.60 -7.36 14.13
C VAL A 29 7.44 -7.09 12.64
N GLU A 30 6.33 -6.46 12.26
CA GLU A 30 6.00 -6.06 10.91
C GLU A 30 5.53 -4.60 10.91
N LEU A 31 6.00 -3.85 9.91
CA LEU A 31 5.51 -2.51 9.60
C LEU A 31 5.19 -2.45 8.12
N ASP A 32 3.90 -2.41 7.80
CA ASP A 32 3.40 -2.22 6.45
C ASP A 32 2.77 -0.84 6.29
N LEU A 33 3.38 -0.01 5.45
CA LEU A 33 2.87 1.28 5.03
C LEU A 33 2.64 1.33 3.52
N SER A 34 2.50 0.18 2.85
CA SER A 34 2.29 0.10 1.40
C SER A 34 1.03 0.83 0.94
N ASP A 35 1.02 1.26 -0.32
CA ASP A 35 -0.11 1.90 -1.01
C ASP A 35 -0.60 3.18 -0.32
N ASN A 36 0.36 3.97 0.18
CA ASN A 36 0.08 5.20 0.90
C ASN A 36 0.65 6.46 0.23
N ALA A 37 1.34 6.34 -0.90
CA ALA A 37 1.77 7.46 -1.77
C ALA A 37 2.22 8.70 -0.98
N PHE A 38 3.04 8.52 0.06
CA PHE A 38 3.40 9.61 0.96
C PHE A 38 4.44 10.58 0.38
N GLY A 39 5.01 10.25 -0.79
CA GLY A 39 5.94 11.11 -1.50
C GLY A 39 7.31 11.15 -0.83
N PRO A 40 8.26 11.91 -1.41
CA PRO A 40 9.63 11.96 -0.92
C PRO A 40 9.76 12.55 0.50
N ASP A 41 8.87 13.48 0.87
CA ASP A 41 8.85 14.04 2.24
C ASP A 41 8.18 13.10 3.25
N GLY A 42 7.36 12.17 2.78
CA GLY A 42 6.60 11.25 3.61
C GLY A 42 7.49 10.39 4.51
N VAL A 43 8.67 9.99 4.01
CA VAL A 43 9.63 9.16 4.75
C VAL A 43 10.11 9.84 6.03
N ARG A 44 10.23 11.18 6.02
CA ARG A 44 10.59 11.96 7.21
C ARG A 44 9.56 11.79 8.33
N GLY A 45 8.31 11.49 7.98
CA GLY A 45 7.22 11.31 8.91
C GLY A 45 7.39 10.10 9.84
N PHE A 46 8.04 9.03 9.40
CA PHE A 46 8.25 7.81 10.19
C PHE A 46 9.74 7.49 10.46
N GLU A 47 10.65 8.38 10.07
CA GLU A 47 12.08 8.25 10.34
C GLU A 47 12.37 8.09 11.85
N ALA A 48 11.72 8.89 12.69
CA ALA A 48 11.87 8.83 14.14
C ALA A 48 11.39 7.48 14.71
N LEU A 49 10.30 6.93 14.16
CA LEU A 49 9.76 5.62 14.52
C LEU A 49 10.78 4.52 14.21
N LEU A 50 11.31 4.48 12.99
CA LEU A 50 12.30 3.48 12.57
C LEU A 50 13.57 3.52 13.44
N LYS A 51 14.00 4.71 13.88
CA LYS A 51 15.18 4.89 14.75
C LYS A 51 14.92 4.60 16.24
N SER A 52 13.68 4.26 16.61
CA SER A 52 13.27 4.08 18.00
C SER A 52 13.35 2.62 18.44
N SER A 53 13.26 2.37 19.75
CA SER A 53 13.18 1.02 20.30
C SER A 53 11.94 0.25 19.86
N ALA A 54 10.94 0.91 19.28
CA ALA A 54 9.75 0.26 18.78
C ALA A 54 10.03 -0.64 17.57
N CYS A 55 11.08 -0.35 16.80
CA CYS A 55 11.47 -1.11 15.61
C CYS A 55 12.66 -2.04 15.82
N PHE A 56 13.19 -2.20 17.04
CA PHE A 56 14.35 -3.08 17.27
C PHE A 56 14.05 -4.56 17.02
N THR A 57 12.78 -4.95 17.10
CA THR A 57 12.30 -6.32 16.83
C THR A 57 11.73 -6.48 15.42
N LEU A 58 11.90 -5.48 14.55
CA LEU A 58 11.28 -5.45 13.23
C LEU A 58 11.94 -6.50 12.32
N HIS A 59 11.14 -7.40 11.80
CA HIS A 59 11.55 -8.45 10.86
C HIS A 59 11.04 -8.16 9.43
N GLU A 60 9.92 -7.46 9.30
CA GLU A 60 9.31 -7.17 8.00
C GLU A 60 9.03 -5.67 7.85
N LEU A 61 9.52 -5.10 6.76
CA LEU A 61 9.25 -3.71 6.39
C LEU A 61 8.70 -3.66 4.97
N LYS A 62 7.45 -3.21 4.84
CA LYS A 62 6.72 -3.15 3.57
C LYS A 62 6.32 -1.70 3.28
N LEU A 63 6.83 -1.19 2.17
CA LEU A 63 6.73 0.20 1.72
C LEU A 63 6.42 0.23 0.22
N ASN A 64 5.64 -0.71 -0.29
CA ASN A 64 5.34 -0.78 -1.72
C ASN A 64 4.49 0.43 -2.13
N ASN A 65 4.73 1.00 -3.31
CA ASN A 65 3.90 2.06 -3.90
C ASN A 65 3.71 3.28 -2.96
N CYS A 66 4.83 3.83 -2.51
CA CYS A 66 4.85 4.94 -1.56
C CYS A 66 5.43 6.24 -2.12
N GLY A 67 6.03 6.21 -3.32
CA GLY A 67 6.56 7.39 -4.00
C GLY A 67 7.73 8.04 -3.26
N MET A 68 8.60 7.25 -2.62
CA MET A 68 9.68 7.75 -1.76
C MET A 68 10.76 8.55 -2.50
N GLY A 69 11.00 8.26 -3.78
CA GLY A 69 12.10 8.85 -4.54
C GLY A 69 13.48 8.47 -3.99
N ILE A 70 14.52 9.01 -4.63
CA ILE A 70 15.93 8.86 -4.22
C ILE A 70 16.13 9.33 -2.77
N GLY A 71 15.63 10.52 -2.44
CA GLY A 71 15.80 11.13 -1.11
C GLY A 71 15.16 10.30 0.00
N GLY A 72 13.96 9.77 -0.23
CA GLY A 72 13.30 8.87 0.70
C GLY A 72 14.07 7.56 0.90
N GLY A 73 14.64 6.99 -0.17
CA GLY A 73 15.54 5.83 -0.09
C GLY A 73 16.76 6.08 0.81
N LYS A 74 17.43 7.22 0.65
CA LYS A 74 18.58 7.63 1.47
C LYS A 74 18.21 7.81 2.95
N ILE A 75 17.07 8.46 3.23
CA ILE A 75 16.59 8.65 4.61
C ILE A 75 16.25 7.30 5.25
N LEU A 76 15.56 6.43 4.52
CA LEU A 76 15.20 5.09 4.97
C LEU A 76 16.45 4.26 5.31
N ALA A 77 17.43 4.24 4.41
CA ALA A 77 18.71 3.56 4.64
C ALA A 77 19.41 4.06 5.91
N ALA A 78 19.52 5.37 6.09
CA ALA A 78 20.12 5.97 7.28
C ALA A 78 19.35 5.61 8.56
N ALA A 79 18.01 5.55 8.49
CA ALA A 79 17.17 5.17 9.61
C ALA A 79 17.36 3.69 10.00
N LEU A 80 17.43 2.78 9.01
CA LEU A 80 17.67 1.35 9.23
C LEU A 80 19.06 1.09 9.83
N THR A 81 20.09 1.73 9.30
CA THR A 81 21.46 1.63 9.82
C THR A 81 21.55 2.12 11.27
N GLU A 82 20.92 3.25 11.58
CA GLU A 82 20.88 3.78 12.95
C GLU A 82 20.06 2.89 13.89
N CYS A 83 18.95 2.32 13.42
CA CYS A 83 18.16 1.35 14.17
C CYS A 83 18.99 0.11 14.51
N HIS A 84 19.68 -0.47 13.51
CA HIS A 84 20.59 -1.59 13.72
C HIS A 84 21.69 -1.25 14.71
N ARG A 85 22.33 -0.08 14.60
CA ARG A 85 23.37 0.36 15.53
C ARG A 85 22.87 0.46 16.97
N LYS A 86 21.70 1.08 17.19
CA LYS A 86 21.13 1.25 18.53
C LYS A 86 20.67 -0.07 19.15
N SER A 87 20.01 -0.92 18.37
CA SER A 87 19.55 -2.25 18.80
C SER A 87 20.72 -3.19 19.11
N SER A 88 21.78 -3.14 18.30
CA SER A 88 23.06 -3.83 18.56
C SER A 88 23.70 -3.40 19.87
N ALA A 89 23.68 -2.11 20.21
CA ALA A 89 24.19 -1.62 21.50
C ALA A 89 23.38 -2.15 22.71
N GLN A 90 22.16 -2.64 22.50
CA GLN A 90 21.33 -3.30 23.52
C GLN A 90 21.48 -4.83 23.51
N GLY A 91 22.39 -5.37 22.70
CA GLY A 91 22.68 -6.81 22.62
C GLY A 91 21.67 -7.61 21.78
N LYS A 92 20.76 -6.94 21.07
CA LYS A 92 19.79 -7.56 20.16
C LYS A 92 19.77 -6.76 18.86
N PRO A 93 20.72 -7.01 17.93
CA PRO A 93 20.74 -6.32 16.63
C PRO A 93 19.42 -6.47 15.90
N LEU A 94 19.00 -5.41 15.18
CA LEU A 94 17.92 -5.46 14.20
C LEU A 94 18.19 -6.60 13.21
N ALA A 95 17.22 -7.49 13.06
CA ALA A 95 17.26 -8.64 12.18
C ALA A 95 16.16 -8.55 11.12
N LEU A 96 16.31 -7.62 10.17
CA LEU A 96 15.34 -7.45 9.09
C LEU A 96 15.44 -8.62 8.12
N LYS A 97 14.33 -9.32 7.91
CA LYS A 97 14.23 -10.51 7.07
C LYS A 97 13.55 -10.22 5.73
N VAL A 98 12.45 -9.47 5.76
CA VAL A 98 11.64 -9.17 4.58
C VAL A 98 11.66 -7.67 4.34
N PHE A 99 12.08 -7.28 3.13
CA PHE A 99 12.03 -5.90 2.68
C PHE A 99 11.25 -5.80 1.37
N VAL A 100 10.16 -5.02 1.38
CA VAL A 100 9.33 -4.77 0.20
C VAL A 100 9.29 -3.27 -0.05
N ALA A 101 9.75 -2.82 -1.22
CA ALA A 101 9.74 -1.41 -1.58
C ALA A 101 9.63 -1.23 -3.10
N GLY A 102 8.69 -1.90 -3.76
CA GLY A 102 8.42 -1.66 -5.18
C GLY A 102 7.72 -0.33 -5.46
N ARG A 103 7.75 0.14 -6.72
CA ARG A 103 7.04 1.36 -7.18
C ARG A 103 7.37 2.62 -6.37
N ASN A 104 8.65 2.85 -6.08
CA ASN A 104 9.07 3.98 -5.26
C ASN A 104 10.00 4.97 -5.95
N ARG A 105 10.43 4.70 -7.20
CA ARG A 105 11.43 5.52 -7.92
C ARG A 105 12.69 5.75 -7.06
N LEU A 106 13.20 4.67 -6.46
CA LEU A 106 14.38 4.76 -5.58
C LEU A 106 15.64 5.09 -6.38
N GLU A 107 15.70 4.62 -7.64
CA GLU A 107 16.81 4.78 -8.56
C GLU A 107 18.17 4.34 -7.95
N ASN A 108 19.27 4.57 -8.65
CA ASN A 108 20.58 4.05 -8.23
C ASN A 108 21.01 4.57 -6.87
N ASP A 109 20.85 5.86 -6.65
CA ASP A 109 21.36 6.55 -5.48
C ASP A 109 20.61 6.16 -4.20
N GLY A 110 19.28 6.04 -4.28
CA GLY A 110 18.46 5.60 -3.16
C GLY A 110 18.71 4.14 -2.83
N VAL A 111 18.85 3.30 -3.85
CA VAL A 111 19.12 1.87 -3.68
C VAL A 111 20.54 1.58 -3.23
N THR A 112 21.55 2.35 -3.67
CA THR A 112 22.93 2.20 -3.19
C THR A 112 23.01 2.44 -1.69
N ALA A 113 22.33 3.47 -1.17
CA ALA A 113 22.23 3.70 0.26
C ALA A 113 21.55 2.52 0.99
N LEU A 114 20.46 1.98 0.42
CA LEU A 114 19.79 0.80 0.98
C LEU A 114 20.68 -0.44 0.96
N ALA A 115 21.47 -0.64 -0.10
CA ALA A 115 22.41 -1.74 -0.23
C ALA A 115 23.47 -1.69 0.87
N GLU A 116 24.01 -0.51 1.19
CA GLU A 116 24.91 -0.34 2.34
C GLU A 116 24.24 -0.75 3.65
N ALA A 117 23.00 -0.32 3.88
CA ALA A 117 22.23 -0.71 5.07
C ALA A 117 21.99 -2.23 5.13
N PHE A 118 21.67 -2.87 4.01
CA PHE A 118 21.48 -4.31 3.89
C PHE A 118 22.77 -5.10 4.15
N GLY A 119 23.91 -4.58 3.71
CA GLY A 119 25.24 -5.15 4.00
C GLY A 119 25.60 -5.08 5.48
N ILE A 120 25.14 -4.05 6.20
CA ILE A 120 25.32 -3.91 7.66
C ILE A 120 24.38 -4.88 8.41
N ILE A 121 23.13 -4.99 7.99
CA ILE A 121 22.10 -5.79 8.67
C ILE A 121 22.32 -7.30 8.49
N GLY A 122 22.66 -7.75 7.27
CA GLY A 122 23.14 -9.11 7.00
C GLY A 122 22.17 -10.27 7.34
N THR A 123 20.86 -10.00 7.46
CA THR A 123 19.84 -10.98 7.90
C THR A 123 18.67 -11.15 6.94
N LEU A 124 18.75 -10.56 5.73
CA LEU A 124 17.67 -10.62 4.75
C LEU A 124 17.43 -12.04 4.24
N GLU A 125 16.15 -12.36 4.11
CA GLU A 125 15.62 -13.60 3.56
C GLU A 125 14.79 -13.32 2.30
N GLU A 126 14.12 -12.16 2.20
CA GLU A 126 13.26 -11.80 1.06
C GLU A 126 13.39 -10.32 0.71
N VAL A 127 13.65 -10.02 -0.57
CA VAL A 127 13.73 -8.65 -1.09
C VAL A 127 12.85 -8.51 -2.32
N HIS A 128 11.93 -7.55 -2.27
CA HIS A 128 11.03 -7.19 -3.36
C HIS A 128 11.16 -5.70 -3.65
N MET A 129 11.82 -5.35 -4.76
CA MET A 129 11.99 -3.96 -5.18
C MET A 129 11.65 -3.76 -6.67
N PRO A 130 10.51 -4.27 -7.17
CA PRO A 130 10.16 -4.10 -8.57
C PRO A 130 9.84 -2.63 -8.90
N GLN A 131 10.01 -2.21 -10.15
CA GLN A 131 9.57 -0.89 -10.62
C GLN A 131 10.19 0.28 -9.82
N ASN A 132 11.51 0.34 -9.73
CA ASN A 132 12.21 1.39 -9.00
C ASN A 132 13.14 2.26 -9.85
N GLY A 133 13.23 2.01 -11.15
CA GLY A 133 14.18 2.71 -12.02
C GLY A 133 15.64 2.44 -11.65
N ILE A 134 15.92 1.25 -11.10
CA ILE A 134 17.29 0.86 -10.73
C ILE A 134 18.00 0.42 -11.99
N ASN A 135 19.16 1.01 -12.30
CA ASN A 135 19.98 0.57 -13.42
C ASN A 135 21.27 -0.14 -12.94
N HIS A 136 22.18 -0.46 -13.87
CA HIS A 136 23.32 -1.35 -13.61
C HIS A 136 24.20 -1.01 -12.38
N PRO A 137 24.55 0.26 -12.05
CA PRO A 137 25.18 0.63 -10.78
C PRO A 137 24.38 0.21 -9.55
N GLY A 138 23.09 0.52 -9.50
CA GLY A 138 22.23 0.18 -8.37
C GLY A 138 22.08 -1.33 -8.20
N VAL A 139 21.93 -2.06 -9.31
CA VAL A 139 21.90 -3.54 -9.31
C VAL A 139 23.22 -4.12 -8.79
N THR A 140 24.35 -3.54 -9.20
CA THR A 140 25.68 -3.97 -8.72
C THR A 140 25.84 -3.74 -7.22
N ALA A 141 25.38 -2.61 -6.70
CA ALA A 141 25.36 -2.33 -5.26
C ALA A 141 24.50 -3.36 -4.51
N LEU A 142 23.28 -3.64 -5.00
CA LEU A 142 22.42 -4.69 -4.43
C LEU A 142 23.08 -6.06 -4.45
N ALA A 143 23.72 -6.45 -5.56
CA ALA A 143 24.43 -7.72 -5.67
C ALA A 143 25.51 -7.85 -4.57
N GLN A 144 26.32 -6.81 -4.36
CA GLN A 144 27.32 -6.80 -3.29
C GLN A 144 26.70 -6.95 -1.90
N ALA A 145 25.57 -6.28 -1.64
CA ALA A 145 24.86 -6.41 -0.37
C ALA A 145 24.25 -7.80 -0.19
N PHE A 146 23.67 -8.38 -1.24
CA PHE A 146 23.06 -9.71 -1.20
C PHE A 146 24.10 -10.80 -0.92
N ALA A 147 25.35 -10.66 -1.38
CA ALA A 147 26.43 -11.58 -1.05
C ALA A 147 26.68 -11.72 0.47
N ILE A 148 26.32 -10.71 1.26
CA ILE A 148 26.44 -10.71 2.73
C ILE A 148 25.20 -11.34 3.41
N ASN A 149 24.13 -11.62 2.66
CA ASN A 149 22.87 -12.16 3.14
C ASN A 149 22.65 -13.61 2.64
N PRO A 150 23.36 -14.61 3.21
CA PRO A 150 23.35 -15.99 2.70
C PRO A 150 22.02 -16.74 2.90
N LEU A 151 21.09 -16.15 3.66
CA LEU A 151 19.75 -16.69 3.91
C LEU A 151 18.71 -16.21 2.90
N LEU A 152 19.08 -15.38 1.92
CA LEU A 152 18.18 -14.93 0.86
C LEU A 152 17.53 -16.11 0.13
N ARG A 153 16.21 -16.08 0.10
CA ARG A 153 15.31 -17.04 -0.55
C ARG A 153 14.59 -16.41 -1.73
N ILE A 154 14.19 -15.14 -1.62
CA ILE A 154 13.43 -14.45 -2.67
C ILE A 154 14.15 -13.17 -3.07
N ILE A 155 14.42 -13.04 -4.37
CA ILE A 155 14.95 -11.83 -4.97
C ILE A 155 14.02 -11.45 -6.12
N ASN A 156 13.23 -10.40 -5.92
CA ASN A 156 12.37 -9.83 -6.95
C ASN A 156 12.80 -8.39 -7.25
N LEU A 157 13.38 -8.20 -8.42
CA LEU A 157 13.81 -6.91 -8.96
C LEU A 157 13.16 -6.61 -10.32
N ASN A 158 12.02 -7.26 -10.62
CA ASN A 158 11.29 -7.11 -11.88
C ASN A 158 11.08 -5.65 -12.28
N ASP A 159 11.17 -5.34 -13.58
CA ASP A 159 10.96 -3.98 -14.12
C ASP A 159 11.97 -2.99 -13.50
N ASN A 160 13.25 -3.26 -13.78
CA ASN A 160 14.43 -2.44 -13.45
C ASN A 160 15.54 -2.75 -14.46
N THR A 161 16.34 -1.78 -14.87
CA THR A 161 17.26 -1.89 -16.02
C THR A 161 18.63 -2.47 -15.66
N PHE A 162 18.76 -3.80 -15.60
CA PHE A 162 20.03 -4.44 -15.25
C PHE A 162 21.12 -4.17 -16.29
N THR A 163 20.77 -4.18 -17.58
CA THR A 163 21.71 -4.33 -18.71
C THR A 163 22.57 -5.59 -18.57
N GLU A 164 23.46 -5.84 -19.54
CA GLU A 164 24.44 -6.93 -19.45
C GLU A 164 25.31 -6.81 -18.17
N LYS A 165 25.77 -5.59 -17.85
CA LYS A 165 26.72 -5.35 -16.76
C LYS A 165 26.13 -5.71 -15.40
N GLY A 166 24.91 -5.26 -15.12
CA GLY A 166 24.22 -5.53 -13.85
C GLY A 166 23.85 -7.01 -13.72
N ALA A 167 23.42 -7.64 -14.81
CA ALA A 167 23.10 -9.07 -14.83
C ALA A 167 24.31 -9.95 -14.52
N VAL A 168 25.48 -9.65 -15.11
CA VAL A 168 26.73 -10.38 -14.82
C VAL A 168 27.16 -10.21 -13.36
N ALA A 169 27.04 -9.01 -12.80
CA ALA A 169 27.33 -8.75 -11.38
C ALA A 169 26.39 -9.53 -10.44
N MET A 170 25.09 -9.53 -10.74
CA MET A 170 24.10 -10.30 -9.99
C MET A 170 24.38 -11.81 -10.09
N ALA A 171 24.69 -12.32 -11.28
CA ALA A 171 25.04 -13.73 -11.50
C ALA A 171 26.25 -14.19 -10.68
N GLN A 172 27.28 -13.36 -10.54
CA GLN A 172 28.43 -13.66 -9.67
C GLN A 172 28.00 -13.84 -8.21
N THR A 173 27.08 -13.00 -7.74
CA THR A 173 26.53 -13.08 -6.39
C THR A 173 25.67 -14.32 -6.19
N LEU A 174 24.79 -14.64 -7.14
CA LEU A 174 23.90 -15.81 -7.08
C LEU A 174 24.64 -17.14 -6.86
N LYS A 175 25.88 -17.27 -7.36
CA LYS A 175 26.74 -18.46 -7.12
C LYS A 175 26.99 -18.73 -5.62
N THR A 176 26.86 -17.72 -4.77
CA THR A 176 27.07 -17.82 -3.33
C THR A 176 25.79 -18.09 -2.53
N LEU A 177 24.61 -17.80 -3.09
CA LEU A 177 23.34 -17.81 -2.37
C LEU A 177 22.64 -19.17 -2.46
N ARG A 178 22.96 -20.09 -1.55
CA ARG A 178 22.48 -21.48 -1.61
C ARG A 178 21.00 -21.67 -1.20
N GLN A 179 20.36 -20.65 -0.64
CA GLN A 179 18.98 -20.72 -0.15
C GLN A 179 17.94 -20.11 -1.10
N VAL A 180 18.35 -19.57 -2.25
CA VAL A 180 17.43 -18.91 -3.19
C VAL A 180 16.44 -19.92 -3.76
N GLU A 181 15.17 -19.58 -3.61
CA GLU A 181 14.00 -20.31 -4.09
C GLU A 181 13.34 -19.58 -5.26
N VAL A 182 13.33 -18.24 -5.25
CA VAL A 182 12.66 -17.44 -6.28
C VAL A 182 13.57 -16.33 -6.77
N ILE A 183 13.80 -16.30 -8.09
CA ILE A 183 14.46 -15.21 -8.80
C ILE A 183 13.47 -14.62 -9.78
N ASN A 184 13.14 -13.35 -9.61
CA ASN A 184 12.34 -12.61 -10.56
C ASN A 184 13.10 -11.38 -11.06
N PHE A 185 13.62 -11.49 -12.29
CA PHE A 185 14.25 -10.43 -13.06
C PHE A 185 13.51 -10.25 -14.40
N GLY A 186 12.18 -10.43 -14.41
CA GLY A 186 11.38 -10.12 -15.59
C GLY A 186 11.43 -8.62 -15.89
N ASP A 187 11.41 -8.26 -17.17
CA ASP A 187 11.48 -6.86 -17.63
C ASP A 187 12.72 -6.14 -17.09
N CYS A 188 13.87 -6.83 -17.10
CA CYS A 188 15.11 -6.29 -16.55
C CYS A 188 16.20 -5.96 -17.57
N LEU A 189 15.94 -6.10 -18.88
CA LEU A 189 16.97 -5.93 -19.92
C LEU A 189 18.24 -6.74 -19.61
N VAL A 190 18.07 -7.99 -19.17
CA VAL A 190 19.17 -8.90 -18.81
C VAL A 190 20.07 -9.18 -20.02
N ARG A 191 19.47 -9.26 -21.22
CA ARG A 191 20.09 -9.58 -22.51
C ARG A 191 20.78 -10.94 -22.52
N SER A 192 21.14 -11.43 -23.72
CA SER A 192 21.68 -12.77 -23.92
C SER A 192 22.91 -13.10 -23.06
N LYS A 193 23.89 -12.20 -22.96
CA LYS A 193 25.11 -12.44 -22.16
C LYS A 193 24.83 -12.47 -20.66
N GLY A 194 23.94 -11.61 -20.17
CA GLY A 194 23.49 -11.64 -18.78
C GLY A 194 22.73 -12.93 -18.46
N ALA A 195 21.86 -13.38 -19.37
CA ALA A 195 21.12 -14.63 -19.24
C ALA A 195 22.04 -15.85 -19.17
N VAL A 196 23.08 -15.91 -20.02
CA VAL A 196 24.11 -16.96 -19.96
C VAL A 196 24.86 -16.93 -18.63
N ALA A 197 25.21 -15.75 -18.11
CA ALA A 197 25.86 -15.65 -16.81
C ALA A 197 24.96 -16.15 -15.66
N ILE A 198 23.67 -15.82 -15.70
CA ILE A 198 22.68 -16.34 -14.74
C ILE A 198 22.53 -17.86 -14.90
N ALA A 199 22.48 -18.38 -16.13
CA ALA A 199 22.46 -19.81 -16.41
C ALA A 199 23.67 -20.53 -15.79
N ASP A 200 24.87 -19.97 -15.92
CA ASP A 200 26.08 -20.50 -15.26
C ASP A 200 25.97 -20.49 -13.73
N ALA A 201 25.34 -19.46 -13.14
CA ALA A 201 25.12 -19.38 -11.70
C ALA A 201 24.10 -20.42 -11.22
N VAL A 202 23.03 -20.63 -11.97
CA VAL A 202 22.02 -21.67 -11.74
C VAL A 202 22.65 -23.06 -11.89
N ARG A 203 23.43 -23.32 -12.94
CA ARG A 203 24.12 -24.60 -13.14
C ARG A 203 25.14 -24.88 -12.03
N GLY A 204 25.85 -23.87 -11.55
CA GLY A 204 26.84 -23.99 -10.47
C GLY A 204 26.28 -23.95 -9.04
N GLY A 205 25.00 -23.64 -8.86
CA GLY A 205 24.41 -23.24 -7.57
C GLY A 205 22.89 -23.43 -7.48
N LEU A 206 22.27 -22.88 -6.43
CA LEU A 206 20.81 -22.79 -6.29
C LEU A 206 20.00 -24.12 -6.29
N PRO A 207 20.32 -25.10 -5.42
CA PRO A 207 19.62 -26.39 -5.41
C PRO A 207 18.14 -26.30 -5.00
N LYS A 208 17.73 -25.19 -4.37
CA LYS A 208 16.37 -24.94 -3.89
C LYS A 208 15.53 -24.07 -4.85
N LEU A 209 16.04 -23.78 -6.04
CA LEU A 209 15.37 -22.90 -6.99
C LEU A 209 14.03 -23.52 -7.42
N LYS A 210 12.96 -22.78 -7.19
CA LYS A 210 11.57 -23.10 -7.52
C LYS A 210 11.04 -22.26 -8.68
N GLU A 211 11.43 -20.99 -8.73
CA GLU A 211 11.01 -20.07 -9.79
C GLU A 211 12.19 -19.27 -10.33
N LEU A 212 12.34 -19.28 -11.66
CA LEU A 212 13.22 -18.40 -12.40
C LEU A 212 12.40 -17.64 -13.45
N ASN A 213 12.26 -16.33 -13.27
CA ASN A 213 11.64 -15.46 -14.24
C ASN A 213 12.68 -14.53 -14.89
N LEU A 214 12.84 -14.67 -16.20
CA LEU A 214 13.64 -13.83 -17.11
C LEU A 214 12.80 -13.42 -18.33
N SER A 215 11.49 -13.19 -18.13
CA SER A 215 10.59 -12.72 -19.19
C SER A 215 10.93 -11.30 -19.63
N PHE A 216 10.63 -10.90 -20.87
CA PHE A 216 10.80 -9.52 -21.36
C PHE A 216 12.22 -8.98 -21.16
N CYS A 217 13.24 -9.76 -21.52
CA CYS A 217 14.64 -9.47 -21.20
C CYS A 217 15.55 -9.34 -22.42
N GLU A 218 15.00 -9.28 -23.64
CA GLU A 218 15.75 -9.25 -24.91
C GLU A 218 16.72 -10.45 -25.03
N ILE A 219 16.31 -11.62 -24.55
CA ILE A 219 17.13 -12.84 -24.60
C ILE A 219 16.95 -13.50 -25.97
N LYS A 220 18.05 -13.72 -26.69
CA LYS A 220 18.05 -14.45 -27.97
C LYS A 220 18.01 -15.97 -27.76
N ARG A 221 17.57 -16.71 -28.77
CA ARG A 221 17.43 -18.18 -28.79
C ARG A 221 18.53 -18.94 -28.04
N ASP A 222 19.79 -18.79 -28.46
CA ASP A 222 20.91 -19.58 -27.92
C ASP A 222 21.11 -19.39 -26.41
N ALA A 223 20.86 -18.18 -25.90
CA ALA A 223 20.95 -17.88 -24.48
C ALA A 223 19.76 -18.46 -23.70
N ALA A 224 18.56 -18.44 -24.28
CA ALA A 224 17.38 -19.07 -23.67
C ALA A 224 17.53 -20.59 -23.55
N LEU A 225 18.10 -21.24 -24.57
CA LEU A 225 18.45 -22.66 -24.51
C LEU A 225 19.45 -22.95 -23.39
N ALA A 226 20.47 -22.11 -23.23
CA ALA A 226 21.43 -22.24 -22.13
C ALA A 226 20.77 -22.13 -20.74
N VAL A 227 19.78 -21.24 -20.58
CA VAL A 227 18.98 -21.13 -19.35
C VAL A 227 18.17 -22.40 -19.12
N ALA A 228 17.49 -22.92 -20.15
CA ALA A 228 16.71 -24.15 -20.06
C ALA A 228 17.55 -25.37 -19.67
N GLU A 229 18.73 -25.52 -20.27
CA GLU A 229 19.67 -26.57 -19.89
C GLU A 229 20.18 -26.40 -18.46
N ALA A 230 20.40 -25.15 -18.00
CA ALA A 230 20.92 -24.89 -16.66
C ALA A 230 19.93 -25.23 -15.55
N VAL A 231 18.63 -25.21 -15.82
CA VAL A 231 17.60 -25.56 -14.86
C VAL A 231 17.24 -27.05 -14.86
N ALA A 232 17.73 -27.82 -15.83
CA ALA A 232 17.39 -29.24 -16.02
C ALA A 232 17.66 -30.13 -14.79
N ASP A 233 18.64 -29.77 -13.96
CA ASP A 233 19.02 -30.51 -12.75
C ASP A 233 18.34 -30.00 -11.47
N LYS A 234 17.41 -29.04 -11.58
CA LYS A 234 16.71 -28.42 -10.45
C LYS A 234 15.42 -29.17 -10.12
N ALA A 235 15.53 -30.08 -9.15
CA ALA A 235 14.45 -30.98 -8.76
C ALA A 235 13.24 -30.29 -8.10
N GLU A 236 13.43 -29.10 -7.51
CA GLU A 236 12.37 -28.31 -6.88
C GLU A 236 11.77 -27.24 -7.82
N LEU A 237 12.20 -27.19 -9.09
CA LEU A 237 11.75 -26.17 -10.02
C LEU A 237 10.28 -26.36 -10.39
N GLU A 238 9.48 -25.34 -10.11
CA GLU A 238 8.05 -25.28 -10.36
C GLU A 238 7.73 -24.36 -11.55
N LYS A 239 8.54 -23.31 -11.78
CA LYS A 239 8.30 -22.33 -12.84
C LYS A 239 9.58 -21.80 -13.49
N LEU A 240 9.61 -21.81 -14.82
CA LEU A 240 10.57 -21.11 -15.67
C LEU A 240 9.79 -20.18 -16.61
N ASP A 241 10.08 -18.89 -16.53
CA ASP A 241 9.43 -17.89 -17.36
C ASP A 241 10.45 -17.21 -18.29
N LEU A 242 10.25 -17.39 -19.59
CA LEU A 242 11.06 -16.85 -20.67
C LEU A 242 10.19 -16.14 -21.74
N ASN A 243 8.93 -15.82 -21.41
CA ASN A 243 8.02 -15.12 -22.32
C ASN A 243 8.55 -13.71 -22.66
N GLY A 244 8.13 -13.09 -23.77
CA GLY A 244 8.56 -11.71 -24.06
C GLY A 244 10.01 -11.56 -24.55
N ASN A 245 10.67 -12.65 -24.93
CA ASN A 245 12.06 -12.63 -25.39
C ASN A 245 12.12 -12.66 -26.92
N ILE A 246 13.33 -12.79 -27.49
CA ILE A 246 13.57 -12.76 -28.94
C ILE A 246 14.02 -14.17 -29.36
N LEU A 247 13.10 -15.14 -29.26
CA LEU A 247 13.40 -16.55 -29.51
C LEU A 247 13.13 -16.95 -30.95
N GLY A 248 12.12 -16.33 -31.56
CA GLY A 248 11.52 -16.79 -32.82
C GLY A 248 10.73 -18.09 -32.64
N GLU A 249 9.89 -18.41 -33.65
CA GLU A 249 9.05 -19.62 -33.64
C GLU A 249 9.90 -20.90 -33.47
N GLU A 250 11.00 -21.02 -34.22
CA GLU A 250 11.92 -22.16 -34.12
C GLU A 250 12.59 -22.25 -32.73
N GLY A 251 12.91 -21.10 -32.12
CA GLY A 251 13.50 -21.06 -30.79
C GLY A 251 12.52 -21.50 -29.71
N CYS A 252 11.25 -21.11 -29.84
CA CYS A 252 10.17 -21.57 -28.97
C CYS A 252 9.95 -23.09 -29.08
N GLU A 253 9.95 -23.63 -30.30
CA GLU A 253 9.85 -25.08 -30.52
C GLU A 253 11.02 -25.83 -29.88
N GLN A 254 12.26 -25.39 -30.11
CA GLN A 254 13.45 -26.00 -29.52
C GLN A 254 13.45 -25.92 -27.99
N LEU A 255 13.03 -24.79 -27.42
CA LEU A 255 12.91 -24.62 -25.97
C LEU A 255 11.90 -25.61 -25.38
N GLN A 256 10.75 -25.79 -26.04
CA GLN A 256 9.75 -26.77 -25.63
C GLN A 256 10.30 -28.20 -25.73
N GLU A 257 10.99 -28.56 -26.81
CA GLU A 257 11.61 -29.89 -26.96
C GLU A 257 12.64 -30.19 -25.86
N VAL A 258 13.47 -29.20 -25.51
CA VAL A 258 14.47 -29.33 -24.43
C VAL A 258 13.79 -29.57 -23.09
N LEU A 259 12.76 -28.80 -22.75
CA LEU A 259 12.05 -28.94 -21.48
C LEU A 259 11.20 -30.23 -21.42
N ASP A 260 10.61 -30.64 -22.54
CA ASP A 260 9.93 -31.94 -22.67
C ASP A 260 10.91 -33.09 -22.44
N GLY A 261 12.11 -32.98 -22.99
CA GLY A 261 13.22 -33.93 -22.76
C GLY A 261 13.60 -34.09 -21.29
N PHE A 262 13.42 -33.05 -20.48
CA PHE A 262 13.65 -33.06 -19.03
C PHE A 262 12.40 -33.36 -18.19
N SER A 263 11.26 -33.70 -18.80
CA SER A 263 9.97 -33.84 -18.12
C SER A 263 9.52 -32.58 -17.37
N MET A 264 9.92 -31.41 -17.88
CA MET A 264 9.62 -30.08 -17.35
C MET A 264 8.57 -29.33 -18.18
N ALA A 265 7.78 -30.03 -19.00
CA ALA A 265 6.77 -29.44 -19.89
C ALA A 265 5.77 -28.51 -19.18
N THR A 266 5.47 -28.76 -17.90
CA THR A 266 4.54 -27.95 -17.09
C THR A 266 5.20 -26.79 -16.36
N VAL A 267 6.54 -26.71 -16.39
CA VAL A 267 7.34 -25.70 -15.69
C VAL A 267 7.45 -24.43 -16.53
N LEU A 268 7.42 -24.55 -17.86
CA LEU A 268 7.48 -23.41 -18.77
C LEU A 268 6.19 -22.58 -18.71
N ALA A 269 6.31 -21.28 -18.48
CA ALA A 269 5.20 -20.33 -18.64
C ALA A 269 4.84 -20.14 -20.12
N SER A 270 3.62 -19.67 -20.41
CA SER A 270 3.16 -19.44 -21.79
C SER A 270 4.08 -18.50 -22.56
N LEU A 271 4.53 -18.90 -23.75
CA LEU A 271 5.37 -18.08 -24.65
C LEU A 271 4.51 -17.23 -25.62
N SER A 272 3.49 -16.53 -25.12
CA SER A 272 2.49 -15.87 -26.01
C SER A 272 3.00 -14.61 -26.70
N ASP A 273 4.06 -14.00 -26.19
CA ASP A 273 4.49 -12.65 -26.54
C ASP A 273 5.95 -12.64 -27.03
N ASP A 274 6.38 -13.61 -27.84
CA ASP A 274 7.71 -13.59 -28.50
C ASP A 274 7.81 -12.38 -29.44
N GLU A 275 8.80 -11.49 -29.22
CA GLU A 275 8.83 -10.15 -29.82
C GLU A 275 9.69 -10.03 -31.09
N GLY A 276 10.28 -11.10 -31.66
CA GLY A 276 11.17 -10.89 -32.82
C GLY A 276 11.38 -12.04 -33.81
N ASP A 277 11.37 -11.64 -35.09
CA ASP A 277 12.18 -12.26 -36.15
C ASP A 277 13.67 -11.91 -35.93
N GLU A 278 14.58 -12.83 -36.26
CA GLU A 278 16.04 -12.62 -36.17
C GLU A 278 16.54 -11.55 -37.18
N GLU A 279 16.24 -10.27 -36.99
CA GLU A 279 16.99 -9.20 -37.68
C GLU A 279 18.26 -8.87 -36.88
N GLU A 280 19.40 -8.87 -37.60
CA GLU A 280 20.74 -8.59 -37.07
C GLU A 280 20.83 -7.13 -36.62
N GLU A 281 20.46 -6.83 -35.38
CA GLU A 281 20.83 -5.56 -34.73
C GLU A 281 22.36 -5.53 -34.59
N GLU A 282 23.01 -4.66 -35.36
CA GLU A 282 24.41 -4.30 -35.22
C GLU A 282 24.61 -3.70 -33.81
N ASP A 283 25.60 -4.21 -33.06
CA ASP A 283 25.95 -3.71 -31.73
C ASP A 283 26.35 -2.22 -31.81
N GLU A 284 25.40 -1.30 -31.64
CA GLU A 284 25.71 0.11 -31.34
C GLU A 284 26.05 0.19 -29.84
N ASP A 285 27.36 0.25 -29.56
CA ASP A 285 27.91 0.68 -28.28
C ASP A 285 27.46 2.12 -28.01
N ASP A 286 26.30 2.31 -27.39
CA ASP A 286 25.88 3.61 -26.85
C ASP A 286 26.70 3.94 -25.60
N ASP A 287 27.78 4.70 -25.85
CA ASP A 287 28.47 5.53 -24.88
C ASP A 287 27.54 6.73 -24.55
N GLU A 288 26.54 6.51 -23.69
CA GLU A 288 25.70 7.60 -23.18
C GLU A 288 26.54 8.51 -22.28
N GLY A 289 27.10 9.56 -22.90
CA GLY A 289 27.58 10.75 -22.23
C GLY A 289 26.41 11.47 -21.56
N GLU A 290 26.58 11.76 -20.27
CA GLU A 290 25.68 12.57 -19.46
C GLU A 290 25.48 13.96 -20.09
N GLU A 291 24.28 14.25 -20.59
CA GLU A 291 23.81 15.62 -20.80
C GLU A 291 22.73 15.93 -19.76
N GLU A 292 23.08 16.81 -18.82
CA GLU A 292 22.15 17.44 -17.88
C GLU A 292 21.22 18.38 -18.67
N GLU A 293 19.91 18.08 -18.71
CA GLU A 293 18.91 19.07 -19.12
C GLU A 293 18.28 19.72 -17.88
N GLU A 294 18.40 21.04 -17.82
CA GLU A 294 17.69 21.89 -16.87
C GLU A 294 16.23 22.02 -17.30
N GLU A 295 15.30 21.59 -16.44
CA GLU A 295 13.87 21.89 -16.61
C GLU A 295 13.56 23.26 -16.00
N ASP A 296 13.29 24.24 -16.88
CA ASP A 296 12.65 25.51 -16.55
C ASP A 296 11.13 25.28 -16.36
N ASP A 297 10.62 25.75 -15.22
CA ASP A 297 9.21 25.84 -14.85
C ASP A 297 8.46 26.81 -15.78
N GLU A 298 7.39 26.38 -16.46
CA GLU A 298 6.28 27.28 -16.80
C GLU A 298 4.93 26.61 -16.49
N GLU A 299 4.19 27.28 -15.60
CA GLU A 299 2.82 27.02 -15.18
C GLU A 299 1.86 27.36 -16.34
N ASP A 300 0.91 26.48 -16.64
CA ASP A 300 -0.31 26.87 -17.35
C ASP A 300 -1.54 26.31 -16.62
N GLU A 301 -2.32 27.24 -16.07
CA GLU A 301 -3.68 27.06 -15.57
C GLU A 301 -4.64 27.01 -16.76
N GLU A 302 -5.41 25.91 -16.91
CA GLU A 302 -6.63 25.93 -17.73
C GLU A 302 -7.82 25.48 -16.90
N ASP A 303 -8.71 26.46 -16.67
CA ASP A 303 -10.07 26.33 -16.16
C ASP A 303 -10.97 25.63 -17.20
N GLU A 304 -11.61 24.52 -16.82
CA GLU A 304 -12.76 24.00 -17.55
C GLU A 304 -14.00 23.99 -16.64
N GLU A 305 -14.93 24.90 -16.94
CA GLU A 305 -16.29 24.94 -16.41
C GLU A 305 -17.14 23.85 -17.09
N GLU A 306 -17.69 22.90 -16.32
CA GLU A 306 -18.77 22.03 -16.81
C GLU A 306 -20.13 22.45 -16.22
N GLU A 307 -21.07 22.74 -17.12
CA GLU A 307 -22.46 23.10 -16.87
C GLU A 307 -23.28 21.91 -16.33
N GLU A 308 -24.08 22.15 -15.28
CA GLU A 308 -25.06 21.20 -14.76
C GLU A 308 -26.35 21.19 -15.60
N GLU A 309 -26.75 20.03 -16.13
CA GLU A 309 -28.11 19.77 -16.61
C GLU A 309 -28.96 19.05 -15.55
N GLU A 310 -30.04 19.69 -15.10
CA GLU A 310 -31.15 19.07 -14.36
C GLU A 310 -31.95 18.08 -15.23
N PRO A 311 -32.59 17.09 -14.60
CA PRO A 311 -33.98 16.82 -14.99
C PRO A 311 -34.98 16.73 -13.82
N GLN A 312 -36.13 17.35 -14.08
CA GLN A 312 -37.37 17.39 -13.30
C GLN A 312 -38.17 16.06 -13.27
N PRO A 313 -39.20 15.94 -12.42
CA PRO A 313 -39.53 14.70 -11.72
C PRO A 313 -40.66 13.87 -12.38
N ARG A 314 -40.66 12.57 -12.11
CA ARG A 314 -41.86 11.71 -12.22
C ARG A 314 -42.35 11.35 -10.83
N GLY A 315 -43.62 11.68 -10.58
CA GLY A 315 -44.32 11.34 -9.35
C GLY A 315 -44.72 9.87 -9.31
N GLU A 316 -44.93 9.37 -8.09
CA GLU A 316 -46.13 8.65 -7.66
C GLU A 316 -46.02 8.28 -6.18
N GLY A 317 -47.15 8.32 -5.47
CA GLY A 317 -47.41 7.46 -4.32
C GLY A 317 -47.08 8.00 -2.93
N SER A 318 -48.08 8.61 -2.29
CA SER A 318 -48.20 8.56 -0.82
C SER A 318 -48.24 7.10 -0.34
N PRO A 319 -47.63 6.79 0.82
CA PRO A 319 -48.49 6.31 1.90
C PRO A 319 -48.16 6.94 3.26
N THR A 320 -49.23 7.12 4.03
CA THR A 320 -49.32 7.41 5.47
C THR A 320 -48.35 6.60 6.34
N PRO A 321 -47.94 7.11 7.52
CA PRO A 321 -46.93 6.47 8.36
C PRO A 321 -47.51 5.22 9.08
N PRO A 322 -46.73 4.14 9.25
CA PRO A 322 -47.12 3.07 10.16
C PRO A 322 -46.90 3.52 11.60
N ARG A 323 -48.00 3.61 12.36
CA ARG A 323 -48.00 3.65 13.83
C ARG A 323 -47.44 2.33 14.37
N SER A 324 -46.15 2.25 14.68
CA SER A 324 -45.61 1.14 15.50
C SER A 324 -44.28 1.39 16.21
N ILE A 325 -43.79 2.64 16.37
CA ILE A 325 -42.52 2.91 17.08
C ILE A 325 -42.75 3.23 18.59
N LEU A 326 -43.99 3.20 19.08
CA LEU A 326 -44.32 3.57 20.46
C LEU A 326 -44.86 2.42 21.32
N ASP A 327 -44.52 1.16 21.00
CA ASP A 327 -44.60 0.11 22.00
C ASP A 327 -43.30 0.08 22.80
N SER A 328 -43.41 0.61 24.00
CA SER A 328 -42.46 0.55 25.10
C SER A 328 -42.20 -0.91 25.53
N ASP A 329 -41.50 -1.70 24.70
CA ASP A 329 -40.76 -2.90 25.14
C ASP A 329 -39.86 -3.55 24.05
N SER A 330 -39.60 -2.93 22.89
CA SER A 330 -38.63 -3.49 21.96
C SER A 330 -37.21 -3.25 22.48
N GLY A 331 -36.68 -4.23 23.22
CA GLY A 331 -35.32 -4.23 23.77
C GLY A 331 -34.25 -4.07 22.70
N THR A 332 -33.91 -2.82 22.34
CA THR A 332 -32.63 -2.53 21.72
C THR A 332 -31.56 -2.82 22.78
N ASP A 333 -30.73 -3.81 22.47
CA ASP A 333 -29.54 -4.14 23.23
C ASP A 333 -28.58 -2.95 23.16
N THR A 334 -28.62 -2.10 24.19
CA THR A 334 -27.82 -0.88 24.31
C THR A 334 -26.37 -1.16 24.72
N SER A 335 -25.94 -2.43 24.73
CA SER A 335 -24.53 -2.78 24.92
C SER A 335 -23.73 -2.76 23.61
N ASP A 336 -24.40 -2.88 22.47
CA ASP A 336 -23.80 -2.92 21.14
C ASP A 336 -23.92 -1.56 20.42
N PRO A 337 -22.80 -0.84 20.19
CA PRO A 337 -22.79 0.45 19.50
C PRO A 337 -23.45 0.42 18.12
N GLU A 338 -23.31 -0.67 17.36
CA GLU A 338 -23.81 -0.75 15.97
C GLU A 338 -25.34 -0.81 15.94
N LYS A 339 -25.94 -1.55 16.87
CA LYS A 339 -27.41 -1.60 17.03
C LYS A 339 -27.96 -0.24 17.47
N VAL A 340 -27.23 0.47 18.34
CA VAL A 340 -27.61 1.82 18.77
C VAL A 340 -27.53 2.81 17.61
N VAL A 341 -26.50 2.74 16.75
CA VAL A 341 -26.41 3.55 15.52
C VAL A 341 -27.58 3.25 14.57
N SER A 342 -27.88 1.97 14.32
CA SER A 342 -29.01 1.58 13.47
C SER A 342 -30.36 2.12 13.99
N ALA A 343 -30.58 2.05 15.30
CA ALA A 343 -31.78 2.59 15.94
C ALA A 343 -31.83 4.13 15.85
N PHE A 344 -30.72 4.80 16.14
CA PHE A 344 -30.59 6.26 16.04
C PHE A 344 -30.89 6.76 14.63
N LEU A 345 -30.34 6.11 13.60
CA LEU A 345 -30.56 6.48 12.19
C LEU A 345 -32.00 6.24 11.75
N LYS A 346 -32.63 5.14 12.18
CA LYS A 346 -34.05 4.87 11.90
C LYS A 346 -34.96 5.94 12.52
N VAL A 347 -34.76 6.27 13.79
CA VAL A 347 -35.55 7.29 14.49
C VAL A 347 -35.35 8.67 13.84
N SER A 348 -34.11 9.06 13.57
CA SER A 348 -33.80 10.37 12.97
C SER A 348 -34.24 10.50 11.51
N SER A 349 -34.34 9.40 10.75
CA SER A 349 -34.84 9.41 9.36
C SER A 349 -36.30 9.89 9.23
N VAL A 350 -37.10 9.82 10.30
CA VAL A 350 -38.51 10.25 10.30
C VAL A 350 -38.63 11.76 10.59
N PHE A 351 -37.52 12.44 10.89
CA PHE A 351 -37.52 13.85 11.25
C PHE A 351 -38.14 14.72 10.16
N LYS A 352 -39.07 15.59 10.58
CA LYS A 352 -39.73 16.62 9.77
C LYS A 352 -39.91 17.87 10.61
N ASP A 353 -40.08 19.02 9.95
CA ASP A 353 -40.26 20.31 10.63
C ASP A 353 -41.59 20.50 11.36
N GLU A 354 -42.48 19.52 11.29
CA GLU A 354 -43.71 19.49 12.06
C GLU A 354 -43.39 19.32 13.56
N ALA A 355 -43.90 20.22 14.40
CA ALA A 355 -43.53 20.29 15.82
C ALA A 355 -43.79 18.97 16.57
N THR A 356 -44.89 18.28 16.26
CA THR A 356 -45.27 16.98 16.85
C THR A 356 -44.26 15.88 16.52
N VAL A 357 -43.83 15.80 15.25
CA VAL A 357 -42.85 14.83 14.77
C VAL A 357 -41.48 15.14 15.33
N ARG A 358 -41.07 16.42 15.34
CA ARG A 358 -39.80 16.88 15.92
C ARG A 358 -39.67 16.45 17.38
N THR A 359 -40.67 16.77 18.21
CA THR A 359 -40.66 16.40 19.64
C THR A 359 -40.63 14.89 19.83
N ALA A 360 -41.42 14.12 19.06
CA ALA A 360 -41.39 12.67 19.16
C ALA A 360 -40.03 12.04 18.80
N VAL A 361 -39.35 12.58 17.78
CA VAL A 361 -37.99 12.14 17.41
C VAL A 361 -36.99 12.50 18.51
N GLN A 362 -37.07 13.72 19.06
CA GLN A 362 -36.20 14.17 20.15
C GLN A 362 -36.38 13.30 21.41
N ASP A 363 -37.62 13.05 21.84
CA ASP A 363 -37.92 12.21 23.00
C ASP A 363 -37.41 10.78 22.82
N ALA A 364 -37.55 10.21 21.62
CA ALA A 364 -37.05 8.88 21.29
C ALA A 364 -35.50 8.81 21.28
N VAL A 365 -34.85 9.85 20.73
CA VAL A 365 -33.38 9.97 20.77
C VAL A 365 -32.89 10.11 22.21
N ASP A 366 -33.54 10.92 23.02
CA ASP A 366 -33.18 11.11 24.43
C ASP A 366 -33.32 9.81 25.22
N ALA A 367 -34.41 9.07 25.02
CA ALA A 367 -34.62 7.78 25.68
C ALA A 367 -33.54 6.74 25.28
N LEU A 368 -33.20 6.66 24.00
CA LEU A 368 -32.18 5.75 23.48
C LEU A 368 -30.78 6.10 24.00
N MET A 369 -30.38 7.36 23.84
CA MET A 369 -29.01 7.80 24.09
C MET A 369 -28.71 7.94 25.58
N LYS A 370 -29.69 8.34 26.39
CA LYS A 370 -29.55 8.35 27.85
C LYS A 370 -29.35 6.95 28.42
N LYS A 371 -30.00 5.94 27.84
CA LYS A 371 -29.79 4.53 28.20
C LYS A 371 -28.42 4.01 27.75
N ALA A 372 -28.00 4.36 26.52
CA ALA A 372 -26.70 3.93 25.97
C ALA A 372 -25.52 4.58 26.73
N PHE A 373 -25.44 5.91 26.78
CA PHE A 373 -24.35 6.63 27.44
C PHE A 373 -24.39 6.54 28.98
N GLY A 374 -25.54 6.19 29.57
CA GLY A 374 -25.63 5.89 30.99
C GLY A 374 -25.02 4.55 31.41
N SER A 375 -24.72 3.66 30.45
CA SER A 375 -24.09 2.37 30.73
C SER A 375 -22.56 2.49 30.75
N SER A 376 -21.91 2.04 31.83
CA SER A 376 -20.45 2.08 31.98
C SER A 376 -19.70 1.17 31.00
N SER A 377 -20.38 0.18 30.39
CA SER A 377 -19.78 -0.73 29.41
C SER A 377 -19.94 -0.26 27.96
N PHE A 378 -20.67 0.83 27.73
CA PHE A 378 -20.95 1.31 26.37
C PHE A 378 -19.76 2.08 25.80
N ASN A 379 -19.29 1.67 24.63
CA ASN A 379 -18.18 2.34 23.97
C ASN A 379 -18.68 3.53 23.14
N ALA A 380 -18.63 4.72 23.75
CA ALA A 380 -19.08 5.96 23.13
C ALA A 380 -18.27 6.38 21.89
N ASN A 381 -16.97 6.04 21.85
CA ASN A 381 -16.11 6.30 20.68
C ASN A 381 -16.51 5.40 19.50
N ALA A 382 -16.72 4.10 19.76
CA ALA A 382 -17.17 3.16 18.74
C ALA A 382 -18.52 3.54 18.15
N PHE A 383 -19.45 4.02 18.99
CA PHE A 383 -20.73 4.57 18.52
C PHE A 383 -20.53 5.74 17.55
N LEU A 384 -19.70 6.73 17.91
CA LEU A 384 -19.49 7.90 17.06
C LEU A 384 -18.78 7.53 15.75
N THR A 385 -17.76 6.67 15.81
CA THR A 385 -17.07 6.17 14.62
C THR A 385 -18.03 5.45 13.67
N SER A 386 -18.86 4.54 14.18
CA SER A 386 -19.86 3.84 13.36
C SER A 386 -20.90 4.81 12.78
N LEU A 387 -21.39 5.77 13.58
CA LEU A 387 -22.33 6.78 13.08
C LEU A 387 -21.75 7.60 11.93
N LEU A 388 -20.49 8.04 12.04
CA LEU A 388 -19.80 8.78 10.99
C LEU A 388 -19.62 7.95 9.71
N ILE A 389 -19.40 6.64 9.84
CA ILE A 389 -19.33 5.71 8.71
C ILE A 389 -20.68 5.64 7.98
N HIS A 390 -21.77 5.41 8.72
CA HIS A 390 -23.11 5.35 8.13
C HIS A 390 -23.55 6.67 7.50
N MET A 391 -23.10 7.81 8.06
CA MET A 391 -23.32 9.13 7.49
C MET A 391 -22.43 9.45 6.29
N GLY A 392 -21.49 8.57 5.91
CA GLY A 392 -20.57 8.79 4.79
C GLY A 392 -19.48 9.83 5.07
N LEU A 393 -19.23 10.15 6.34
CA LEU A 393 -18.21 11.10 6.79
C LEU A 393 -16.87 10.41 7.14
N LEU A 394 -16.89 9.09 7.29
CA LEU A 394 -15.73 8.26 7.57
C LEU A 394 -15.76 7.00 6.69
N LYS A 395 -14.63 6.59 6.13
CA LYS A 395 -14.54 5.34 5.34
C LYS A 395 -14.38 4.14 6.28
N SER A 396 -15.04 3.03 5.93
CA SER A 396 -14.86 1.72 6.56
C SER A 396 -14.16 0.76 5.61
N GLU A 397 -13.50 -0.27 6.14
CA GLU A 397 -12.99 -1.41 5.36
C GLU A 397 -14.15 -2.22 4.77
N ASP A 398 -15.26 -2.32 5.52
CA ASP A 398 -16.50 -2.91 5.04
C ASP A 398 -17.24 -1.95 4.09
N LYS A 399 -17.81 -2.48 2.99
CA LYS A 399 -18.63 -1.74 2.03
C LYS A 399 -20.00 -1.35 2.63
N ILE A 400 -20.00 -0.48 3.63
CA ILE A 400 -21.22 0.06 4.25
C ILE A 400 -21.77 1.17 3.35
N LYS A 401 -23.04 1.03 2.94
CA LYS A 401 -23.73 2.03 2.13
C LYS A 401 -24.12 3.22 3.00
N ALA A 402 -23.57 4.39 2.69
CA ALA A 402 -23.92 5.63 3.37
C ALA A 402 -25.39 6.00 3.16
N ILE A 403 -25.98 6.65 4.15
CA ILE A 403 -27.36 7.17 4.06
C ILE A 403 -27.43 8.38 3.12
N ALA A 404 -28.49 8.45 2.32
CA ALA A 404 -28.62 9.47 1.27
C ALA A 404 -29.04 10.87 1.78
N ASN A 405 -29.74 10.95 2.92
CA ASN A 405 -30.23 12.22 3.48
C ASN A 405 -29.75 12.38 4.93
N LEU A 406 -28.91 13.38 5.16
CA LEU A 406 -28.32 13.67 6.47
C LEU A 406 -29.13 14.67 7.30
N TYR A 407 -30.20 15.28 6.76
CA TYR A 407 -30.93 16.34 7.44
C TYR A 407 -31.46 15.91 8.81
N GLY A 408 -32.21 14.80 8.86
CA GLY A 408 -32.75 14.25 10.11
C GLY A 408 -31.68 13.85 11.13
N PRO A 409 -30.68 13.03 10.74
CA PRO A 409 -29.54 12.69 11.59
C PRO A 409 -28.79 13.90 12.15
N LEU A 410 -28.53 14.94 11.34
CA LEU A 410 -27.86 16.16 11.79
C LEU A 410 -28.70 16.94 12.80
N MET A 411 -30.02 17.03 12.60
CA MET A 411 -30.92 17.69 13.55
C MET A 411 -31.03 16.91 14.87
N ALA A 412 -31.07 15.57 14.80
CA ALA A 412 -31.05 14.71 15.98
C ALA A 412 -29.71 14.82 16.74
N LEU A 413 -28.58 14.85 16.02
CA LEU A 413 -27.25 15.10 16.59
C LEU A 413 -27.20 16.48 17.28
N ASN A 414 -27.72 17.52 16.63
CA ASN A 414 -27.76 18.87 17.19
C ASN A 414 -28.55 18.92 18.50
N HIS A 415 -29.66 18.20 18.61
CA HIS A 415 -30.40 18.05 19.87
C HIS A 415 -29.62 17.28 20.92
N MET A 416 -29.06 16.12 20.54
CA MET A 416 -28.32 15.22 21.43
C MET A 416 -27.11 15.90 22.07
N VAL A 417 -26.33 16.67 21.29
CA VAL A 417 -25.12 17.38 21.76
C VAL A 417 -25.44 18.43 22.84
N GLN A 418 -26.66 18.95 22.88
CA GLN A 418 -27.11 19.91 23.89
C GLN A 418 -27.52 19.25 25.21
N GLN A 419 -27.66 17.92 25.25
CA GLN A 419 -28.14 17.21 26.43
C GLN A 419 -27.01 16.86 27.40
N ASP A 420 -27.33 16.86 28.70
CA ASP A 420 -26.35 16.58 29.77
C ASP A 420 -25.76 15.16 29.72
N TYR A 421 -26.44 14.22 29.06
CA TYR A 421 -25.95 12.84 28.94
C TYR A 421 -24.89 12.69 27.84
N PHE A 422 -24.70 13.67 26.96
CA PHE A 422 -23.77 13.57 25.85
C PHE A 422 -22.32 13.71 26.35
N PRO A 423 -21.42 12.75 26.05
CA PRO A 423 -20.03 12.86 26.46
C PRO A 423 -19.31 14.00 25.72
N LYS A 424 -18.99 15.10 26.42
CA LYS A 424 -18.32 16.28 25.84
C LYS A 424 -16.98 15.98 25.16
N ALA A 425 -16.29 14.91 25.58
CA ALA A 425 -15.06 14.44 24.95
C ALA A 425 -15.23 14.04 23.46
N LEU A 426 -16.46 13.75 23.02
CA LEU A 426 -16.76 13.42 21.62
C LEU A 426 -16.95 14.66 20.73
N ALA A 427 -17.16 15.85 21.32
CA ALA A 427 -17.44 17.06 20.55
C ALA A 427 -16.29 17.46 19.60
N PRO A 428 -14.99 17.43 19.99
CA PRO A 428 -13.90 17.73 19.07
C PRO A 428 -13.82 16.76 17.89
N LEU A 429 -14.11 15.47 18.13
CA LEU A 429 -14.12 14.45 17.08
C LEU A 429 -15.25 14.72 16.09
N LEU A 430 -16.47 14.96 16.57
CA LEU A 430 -17.60 15.27 15.69
C LEU A 430 -17.37 16.59 14.92
N LEU A 431 -16.81 17.61 15.57
CA LEU A 431 -16.46 18.87 14.93
C LEU A 431 -15.49 18.66 13.76
N ALA A 432 -14.44 17.85 13.94
CA ALA A 432 -13.43 17.59 12.91
C ALA A 432 -13.99 16.92 11.64
N PHE A 433 -15.12 16.21 11.73
CA PHE A 433 -15.76 15.57 10.58
C PHE A 433 -16.87 16.42 9.95
N VAL A 434 -17.62 17.18 10.75
CA VAL A 434 -18.69 18.06 10.25
C VAL A 434 -18.16 19.33 9.57
N THR A 435 -16.93 19.75 9.88
CA THR A 435 -16.27 20.88 9.21
C THR A 435 -15.72 20.55 7.82
N LYS A 436 -15.53 19.27 7.49
CA LYS A 436 -14.96 18.87 6.19
C LYS A 436 -15.91 19.13 5.01
N PRO A 437 -15.38 19.47 3.81
CA PRO A 437 -16.17 19.50 2.58
C PRO A 437 -16.76 18.12 2.29
N ASN A 438 -18.06 18.05 2.01
CA ASN A 438 -18.77 16.81 1.71
C ASN A 438 -20.13 17.14 1.08
N GLY A 439 -20.42 16.60 -0.11
CA GLY A 439 -21.65 16.91 -0.85
C GLY A 439 -22.94 16.56 -0.08
N ALA A 440 -22.93 15.54 0.77
CA ALA A 440 -24.08 15.19 1.62
C ALA A 440 -24.28 16.19 2.78
N LEU A 441 -23.21 16.82 3.27
CA LEU A 441 -23.30 17.90 4.25
C LEU A 441 -23.68 19.24 3.63
N GLU A 442 -23.24 19.50 2.39
CA GLU A 442 -23.55 20.73 1.64
C GLU A 442 -25.02 20.80 1.23
N SER A 443 -25.59 19.69 0.79
CA SER A 443 -27.05 19.56 0.56
C SER A 443 -27.90 19.77 1.82
N CYS A 444 -27.30 19.70 3.01
CA CYS A 444 -27.94 19.93 4.31
C CYS A 444 -27.34 21.14 5.06
N SER A 445 -26.98 22.20 4.35
CA SER A 445 -26.24 23.37 4.87
C SER A 445 -26.81 23.98 6.15
N PHE A 446 -28.15 24.11 6.25
CA PHE A 446 -28.81 24.63 7.46
C PHE A 446 -28.57 23.74 8.69
N ALA A 447 -28.78 22.43 8.57
CA ALA A 447 -28.60 21.48 9.66
C ALA A 447 -27.12 21.37 10.07
N ARG A 448 -26.22 21.38 9.08
CA ARG A 448 -24.76 21.46 9.30
C ARG A 448 -24.39 22.70 10.09
N HIS A 449 -24.85 23.88 9.68
CA HIS A 449 -24.54 25.14 10.35
C HIS A 449 -25.07 25.18 11.79
N SER A 450 -26.31 24.70 12.00
CA SER A 450 -26.88 24.63 13.35
C SER A 450 -26.07 23.70 14.27
N LEU A 451 -25.65 22.53 13.78
CA LEU A 451 -24.82 21.61 14.56
C LEU A 451 -23.44 22.20 14.87
N LEU A 452 -22.79 22.85 13.90
CA LEU A 452 -21.50 23.52 14.11
C LEU A 452 -21.58 24.61 15.19
N GLN A 453 -22.61 25.47 15.14
CA GLN A 453 -22.83 26.49 16.16
C GLN A 453 -22.97 25.91 17.57
N THR A 454 -23.62 24.75 17.68
CA THR A 454 -23.79 24.04 18.95
C THR A 454 -22.48 23.42 19.41
N LEU A 455 -21.74 22.75 18.52
CA LEU A 455 -20.46 22.12 18.85
C LEU A 455 -19.38 23.11 19.28
N HIS A 456 -19.41 24.34 18.77
CA HIS A 456 -18.51 25.40 19.22
C HIS A 456 -18.84 25.94 20.63
N LYS A 457 -20.01 25.62 21.19
CA LYS A 457 -20.46 26.08 22.51
C LYS A 457 -20.36 25.02 23.61
N VAL A 458 -20.22 23.75 23.24
CA VAL A 458 -20.13 22.59 24.14
C VAL A 458 -18.67 22.24 24.41
#